data_AF-A0A0L0N3M8-F1
#
_entry.id   AF-A0A0L0N3M8-F1
#
_cell.length_a   1.000
_cell.length_b   1.000
_cell.length_c   1.000
_cell.angle_alpha   90.00
_cell.angle_beta   90.00
_cell.angle_gamma   90.00
#
_symmetry.space_group_name_H-M   'P 1'
#
loop_
_entity.id
_entity.type
_entity.pdbx_description
1 polymer ?
#
loop_
_entity_poly.entity_id
_entity_poly.type
_entity_poly.pdbx_seq_one_letter_code
_entity_poly.pdbx_strand_id
1 'polypeptide(L)'
;MALLRLIDLTSSVRTTCQSGLRRKAPALIKKGIGHFLNWAAEDGGYKFLKYVPNIVVKAIDADMEEGDITRVMQRRMRALARMQRAFLRVDRDPDFWDVDEQRARDPTLSLGELLLARFTLEDEESASGEWRSVTDEGAPARIEDGTTSRPDIQGPSSGTDDELAGERKDELTDDAGDEAAASGEPLKATNNKHKNTDLLSSNDADTDLDATITATSSDTTQYRRPPPVVYGLFILRTSVFLLTVDAAKGETAYVSFHVDVHFMDRQQSVWNALTVAVAVCLARDELMARAADFEPADAVVESDPDA
;
A
#
# COMPACT_ATOMS: atom_id res chain seq x y z
N MET A 1 9.10 -21.45 -13.99
CA MET A 1 9.98 -21.69 -12.83
C MET A 1 9.96 -20.56 -11.79
N ALA A 2 9.60 -19.31 -12.12
CA ALA A 2 9.64 -18.20 -11.17
C ALA A 2 8.66 -18.36 -9.98
N LEU A 3 7.43 -18.83 -10.22
CA LEU A 3 6.44 -19.06 -9.15
C LEU A 3 6.88 -20.14 -8.16
N LEU A 4 7.48 -21.23 -8.64
CA LEU A 4 8.02 -22.28 -7.76
C LEU A 4 9.06 -21.72 -6.78
N ARG A 5 9.92 -20.79 -7.23
CA ARG A 5 10.88 -20.11 -6.34
C ARG A 5 10.21 -19.25 -5.28
N LEU A 6 9.04 -18.66 -5.56
CA LEU A 6 8.24 -17.97 -4.53
C LEU A 6 7.60 -18.95 -3.54
N ILE A 7 7.15 -20.12 -3.99
CA ILE A 7 6.61 -21.17 -3.12
C ILE A 7 7.72 -21.67 -2.17
N ASP A 8 8.90 -21.92 -2.71
CA ASP A 8 10.09 -22.35 -1.95
C ASP A 8 10.68 -21.25 -1.05
N LEU A 9 10.26 -19.98 -1.22
CA LEU A 9 10.73 -18.88 -0.38
C LEU A 9 10.31 -19.08 1.08
N THR A 10 9.10 -19.59 1.32
CA THR A 10 8.58 -19.86 2.68
C THR A 10 9.43 -20.91 3.41
N SER A 11 9.80 -22.00 2.72
CA SER A 11 10.67 -23.02 3.32
C SER A 11 12.07 -22.47 3.59
N SER A 12 12.62 -21.67 2.67
CA SER A 12 13.93 -21.02 2.81
C SER A 12 13.99 -20.03 3.97
N VAL A 13 12.96 -19.20 4.14
CA VAL A 13 12.84 -18.25 5.25
C VAL A 13 12.76 -19.00 6.59
N ARG A 14 11.95 -20.06 6.65
CA ARG A 14 11.83 -20.87 7.86
C ARG A 14 13.15 -21.51 8.25
N THR A 15 13.84 -22.16 7.31
CA THR A 15 15.16 -22.77 7.56
C THR A 15 16.15 -21.71 8.05
N THR A 16 16.18 -20.54 7.41
CA THR A 16 17.04 -19.41 7.84
C THR A 16 16.75 -18.98 9.27
N CYS A 17 15.47 -18.90 9.67
CA CYS A 17 15.10 -18.56 11.03
C CYS A 17 15.44 -19.68 12.03
N GLN A 18 15.21 -20.94 11.67
CA GLN A 18 15.51 -22.11 12.51
C GLN A 18 17.02 -22.29 12.74
N SER A 19 17.86 -21.89 11.78
CA SER A 19 19.32 -21.85 11.94
C SER A 19 19.83 -20.65 12.74
N GLY A 20 18.94 -19.89 13.41
CA GLY A 20 19.31 -18.73 14.23
C GLY A 20 19.60 -17.44 13.46
N LEU A 21 19.43 -17.43 12.12
CA LEU A 21 19.73 -16.29 11.25
C LEU A 21 18.50 -15.42 10.96
N ARG A 22 17.59 -15.28 11.94
CA ARG A 22 16.30 -14.57 11.75
C ARG A 22 16.45 -13.14 11.21
N ARG A 23 17.53 -12.43 11.57
CA ARG A 23 17.84 -11.08 11.06
C ARG A 23 18.09 -11.03 9.54
N LYS A 24 18.43 -12.16 8.91
CA LYS A 24 18.62 -12.27 7.45
C LYS A 24 17.31 -12.54 6.70
N ALA A 25 16.23 -12.89 7.38
CA ALA A 25 14.96 -13.22 6.75
C ALA A 25 14.38 -12.07 5.90
N PRO A 26 14.36 -10.80 6.35
CA PRO A 26 13.86 -9.70 5.51
C PRO A 26 14.62 -9.54 4.19
N ALA A 27 15.95 -9.66 4.24
CA ALA A 27 16.79 -9.56 3.05
C ALA A 27 16.57 -10.75 2.09
N LEU A 28 16.39 -11.96 2.64
CA LEU A 28 16.06 -13.15 1.85
C LEU A 28 14.70 -13.01 1.15
N ILE A 29 13.68 -12.51 1.87
CA ILE A 29 12.35 -12.22 1.31
C ILE A 29 12.47 -11.16 0.20
N LYS A 30 13.14 -10.03 0.46
CA LYS A 30 13.35 -8.96 -0.52
C LYS A 30 14.00 -9.52 -1.79
N LYS A 31 15.03 -10.35 -1.65
CA LYS A 31 15.74 -10.99 -2.77
C LYS A 31 14.83 -11.96 -3.54
N GLY A 32 14.06 -12.80 -2.83
CA GLY A 32 13.14 -13.75 -3.45
C GLY A 32 12.05 -13.06 -4.29
N ILE A 33 11.43 -12.03 -3.72
CA ILE A 33 10.43 -11.21 -4.43
C ILE A 33 11.09 -10.43 -5.59
N GLY A 34 12.29 -9.88 -5.38
CA GLY A 34 13.06 -9.19 -6.43
C GLY A 34 13.35 -10.06 -7.65
N HIS A 35 13.67 -11.35 -7.46
CA HIS A 35 13.81 -12.29 -8.57
C HIS A 35 12.51 -12.49 -9.34
N PHE A 36 11.37 -12.51 -8.66
CA PHE A 36 10.06 -12.63 -9.31
C PHE A 36 9.68 -11.35 -10.08
N LEU A 37 9.99 -10.17 -9.53
CA LEU A 37 9.85 -8.90 -10.24
C LEU A 37 10.69 -8.83 -11.51
N ASN A 38 11.95 -9.27 -11.44
CA ASN A 38 12.81 -9.31 -12.61
C ASN A 38 12.28 -10.27 -13.69
N TRP A 39 11.74 -11.43 -13.29
CA TRP A 39 11.02 -12.31 -14.22
C TRP A 39 9.81 -11.63 -14.83
N ALA A 40 9.00 -10.93 -14.02
CA ALA A 40 7.82 -10.22 -14.51
C ALA A 40 8.19 -9.11 -15.50
N ALA A 41 9.31 -8.40 -15.29
CA ALA A 41 9.81 -7.41 -16.23
C ALA A 41 10.28 -8.00 -17.57
N GLU A 42 10.90 -9.18 -17.52
CA GLU A 42 11.32 -9.92 -18.71
C GLU A 42 10.11 -10.43 -19.50
N ASP A 43 9.16 -11.05 -18.81
CA ASP A 43 7.91 -11.57 -19.37
C ASP A 43 7.02 -10.44 -19.93
N GLY A 44 6.99 -9.30 -19.25
CA GLY A 44 6.28 -8.09 -19.69
C GLY A 44 7.00 -7.30 -20.80
N GLY A 45 8.22 -7.69 -21.20
CA GLY A 45 8.98 -7.05 -22.27
C GLY A 45 9.52 -5.66 -21.97
N TYR A 46 9.51 -5.21 -20.71
CA TYR A 46 9.96 -3.86 -20.31
C TYR A 46 11.28 -3.85 -19.53
N LYS A 47 11.91 -5.02 -19.33
CA LYS A 47 13.18 -5.16 -18.58
C LYS A 47 14.32 -4.26 -19.07
N PHE A 48 14.40 -4.02 -20.38
CA PHE A 48 15.46 -3.22 -21.01
C PHE A 48 15.00 -1.80 -21.36
N LEU A 49 13.87 -1.37 -20.80
CA LEU A 49 13.35 -0.04 -20.98
C LEU A 49 13.62 0.79 -19.72
N LYS A 50 13.73 2.09 -19.89
CA LYS A 50 13.72 3.08 -18.83
C LYS A 50 12.27 3.36 -18.46
N TYR A 51 11.80 2.68 -17.41
CA TYR A 51 10.42 2.76 -16.93
C TYR A 51 10.35 3.18 -15.47
N VAL A 52 9.19 3.68 -15.06
CA VAL A 52 8.89 3.99 -13.66
C VAL A 52 8.10 2.82 -13.06
N PRO A 53 8.62 2.14 -12.01
CA PRO A 53 7.92 1.01 -11.41
C PRO A 53 6.62 1.48 -10.75
N ASN A 54 5.57 0.67 -10.85
CA ASN A 54 4.31 0.84 -10.11
C ASN A 54 4.23 -0.10 -8.90
N ILE A 55 5.32 -0.78 -8.52
CA ILE A 55 5.40 -1.63 -7.33
C ILE A 55 6.71 -1.40 -6.58
N VAL A 56 6.65 -1.32 -5.24
CA VAL A 56 7.83 -1.14 -4.37
C VAL A 56 8.07 -2.32 -3.42
N VAL A 57 9.33 -2.78 -3.50
CA VAL A 57 10.10 -3.77 -2.72
C VAL A 57 10.80 -3.30 -1.44
N LYS A 58 10.23 -3.24 -0.22
CA LYS A 58 11.00 -2.67 0.91
C LYS A 58 10.95 -3.42 2.23
N ALA A 59 12.13 -3.77 2.75
CA ALA A 59 12.29 -4.18 4.14
C ALA A 59 12.30 -2.96 5.07
N ILE A 60 11.47 -3.01 6.11
CA ILE A 60 11.34 -2.00 7.17
C ILE A 60 12.04 -2.53 8.42
N ASP A 61 12.67 -1.62 9.16
CA ASP A 61 13.30 -1.95 10.43
C ASP A 61 12.24 -2.30 11.47
N ALA A 62 12.44 -3.41 12.16
CA ALA A 62 11.47 -3.96 13.10
C ALA A 62 11.65 -3.44 14.53
N ASP A 63 12.66 -2.61 14.75
CA ASP A 63 12.96 -1.95 16.03
C ASP A 63 12.31 -0.55 16.11
N MET A 64 11.66 -0.09 15.03
CA MET A 64 10.88 1.15 14.97
C MET A 64 9.53 1.03 15.71
N GLU A 65 9.00 2.16 16.17
CA GLU A 65 7.63 2.23 16.70
C GLU A 65 6.58 1.97 15.60
N GLU A 66 5.44 1.40 15.96
CA GLU A 66 4.34 1.10 15.02
C GLU A 66 3.86 2.34 14.23
N GLY A 67 3.77 3.49 14.90
CA GLY A 67 3.43 4.76 14.26
C GLY A 67 4.43 5.15 13.18
N ASP A 68 5.73 4.99 13.46
CA ASP A 68 6.80 5.29 12.50
C ASP A 68 6.84 4.29 11.34
N ILE A 69 6.59 3.01 11.62
CA ILE A 69 6.47 1.98 10.58
C ILE A 69 5.36 2.36 9.60
N THR A 70 4.18 2.68 10.12
CA THR A 70 3.02 3.07 9.31
C THR A 70 3.32 4.34 8.52
N ARG A 71 3.93 5.35 9.14
CA ARG A 71 4.32 6.60 8.48
C ARG A 71 5.29 6.35 7.34
N VAL A 72 6.30 5.51 7.53
CA VAL A 72 7.27 5.15 6.47
C VAL A 72 6.60 4.41 5.32
N MET A 73 5.69 3.46 5.60
CA MET A 73 4.95 2.75 4.57
C MET A 73 4.08 3.71 3.75
N GLN A 74 3.28 4.55 4.41
CA GLN A 74 2.42 5.53 3.74
C GLN A 74 3.21 6.55 2.93
N ARG A 75 4.29 7.11 3.51
CA ARG A 75 5.15 8.08 2.82
C ARG A 75 5.73 7.50 1.54
N ARG A 76 6.25 6.25 1.59
CA ARG A 76 6.76 5.58 0.39
C ARG A 76 5.67 5.31 -0.66
N MET A 77 4.47 4.93 -0.24
CA MET A 77 3.35 4.72 -1.15
C MET A 77 2.92 6.01 -1.84
N ARG A 78 2.85 7.13 -1.10
CA ARG A 78 2.54 8.45 -1.66
C ARG A 78 3.63 8.95 -2.59
N ALA A 79 4.91 8.78 -2.23
CA ALA A 79 6.03 9.12 -3.08
C ALA A 79 6.01 8.32 -4.40
N LEU A 80 5.68 7.03 -4.35
CA LEU A 80 5.53 6.19 -5.55
C LEU A 80 4.36 6.67 -6.44
N ALA A 81 3.23 7.06 -5.83
CA ALA A 81 2.10 7.62 -6.56
C ALA A 81 2.43 8.99 -7.18
N ARG A 82 3.17 9.85 -6.48
CA ARG A 82 3.68 11.13 -7.01
C ARG A 82 4.63 10.91 -8.18
N MET A 83 5.58 9.99 -8.04
CA MET A 83 6.51 9.62 -9.10
C MET A 83 5.77 9.15 -10.37
N GLN A 84 4.74 8.32 -10.22
CA GLN A 84 3.89 7.87 -11.35
C GLN A 84 3.12 9.02 -11.99
N ARG A 85 2.52 9.91 -11.19
CA ARG A 85 1.84 11.10 -11.71
C ARG A 85 2.80 12.01 -12.47
N ALA A 86 3.94 12.33 -11.88
CA ALA A 86 4.96 13.18 -12.49
C ALA A 86 5.46 12.60 -13.82
N PHE A 87 5.68 11.29 -13.89
CA PHE A 87 6.08 10.62 -15.13
C PHE A 87 5.03 10.73 -16.25
N LEU A 88 3.75 10.63 -15.91
CA LEU A 88 2.65 10.59 -16.87
C LEU A 88 2.08 11.97 -17.21
N ARG A 89 2.58 13.05 -16.60
CA ARG A 89 2.19 14.42 -16.95
C ARG A 89 2.48 14.74 -18.41
N VAL A 90 1.58 15.49 -19.05
CA VAL A 90 1.81 16.00 -20.41
C VAL A 90 3.04 16.92 -20.39
N ASP A 91 3.08 17.81 -19.42
CA ASP A 91 4.16 18.76 -19.11
C ASP A 91 5.24 18.17 -18.19
N ARG A 92 5.60 16.88 -18.40
CA ARG A 92 6.67 16.21 -17.66
C ARG A 92 7.96 17.04 -17.70
N ASP A 93 8.53 17.26 -16.52
CA ASP A 93 9.84 17.89 -16.35
C ASP A 93 10.90 17.18 -17.22
N PRO A 94 11.64 17.90 -18.08
CA PRO A 94 12.78 17.34 -18.82
C PRO A 94 13.80 16.66 -17.90
N ASP A 95 13.97 17.17 -16.68
CA ASP A 95 14.94 16.69 -15.68
C ASP A 95 14.32 15.65 -14.73
N PHE A 96 13.19 15.04 -15.12
CA PHE A 96 12.53 13.98 -14.35
C PHE A 96 13.46 12.82 -13.99
N TRP A 97 14.34 12.44 -14.93
CA TRP A 97 15.28 11.34 -14.75
C TRP A 97 16.56 11.74 -14.03
N ASP A 98 16.75 13.04 -13.74
CA ASP A 98 17.91 13.50 -12.99
C ASP A 98 17.80 13.03 -11.53
N VAL A 99 18.81 12.25 -11.14
CA VAL A 99 18.97 11.68 -9.81
C VAL A 99 20.41 11.81 -9.32
N ASP A 100 21.18 12.76 -9.85
CA ASP A 100 22.61 12.89 -9.56
C ASP A 100 22.85 13.17 -8.07
N GLU A 101 22.00 14.00 -7.44
CA GLU A 101 22.05 14.24 -6.00
C GLU A 101 21.78 12.98 -5.18
N GLN A 102 20.77 12.19 -5.56
CA GLN A 102 20.42 10.96 -4.85
C GLN A 102 21.50 9.89 -5.07
N ARG A 103 22.08 9.82 -6.27
CA ARG A 103 23.18 8.91 -6.60
C ARG A 103 24.45 9.25 -5.83
N ALA A 104 24.72 10.54 -5.61
CA ALA A 104 25.83 10.97 -4.77
C ALA A 104 25.68 10.54 -3.30
N ARG A 105 24.43 10.46 -2.79
CA ARG A 105 24.13 9.98 -1.44
C ARG A 105 24.18 8.45 -1.34
N ASP A 106 23.56 7.76 -2.29
CA ASP A 106 23.38 6.30 -2.26
C ASP A 106 23.71 5.66 -3.63
N PRO A 107 25.00 5.45 -3.97
CA PRO A 107 25.41 5.00 -5.30
C PRO A 107 25.01 3.55 -5.62
N THR A 108 24.61 2.76 -4.61
CA THR A 108 24.24 1.35 -4.77
C THR A 108 22.78 1.13 -5.17
N LEU A 109 21.95 2.18 -5.14
CA LEU A 109 20.52 2.08 -5.42
C LEU A 109 20.25 2.04 -6.93
N SER A 110 19.22 1.28 -7.30
CA SER A 110 18.73 1.29 -8.68
C SER A 110 18.09 2.64 -9.06
N LEU A 111 18.01 2.96 -10.35
CA LEU A 111 17.38 4.21 -10.82
C LEU A 111 15.98 4.43 -10.24
N GLY A 112 15.14 3.39 -10.19
CA GLY A 112 13.81 3.49 -9.60
C GLY A 112 13.81 3.74 -8.08
N GLU A 113 14.79 3.19 -7.35
CA GLU A 113 14.96 3.46 -5.91
C GLU A 113 15.47 4.89 -5.67
N LEU A 114 16.34 5.41 -6.53
CA LEU A 114 16.84 6.79 -6.49
C LEU A 114 15.73 7.80 -6.77
N LEU A 115 14.92 7.57 -7.82
CA LEU A 115 13.75 8.40 -8.12
C LEU A 115 12.77 8.39 -6.95
N LEU A 116 12.45 7.21 -6.41
CA LEU A 116 11.56 7.12 -5.25
C LEU A 116 12.12 7.89 -4.04
N ALA A 117 13.45 7.88 -3.83
CA ALA A 117 14.08 8.67 -2.78
C ALA A 117 13.93 10.18 -3.02
N ARG A 118 14.10 10.67 -4.26
CA ARG A 118 13.84 12.08 -4.64
C ARG A 118 12.42 12.51 -4.27
N PHE A 119 11.41 11.77 -4.75
CA PHE A 119 10.00 12.07 -4.44
C PHE A 119 9.69 11.92 -2.94
N THR A 120 10.41 11.06 -2.20
CA THR A 120 10.22 10.96 -0.75
C THR A 120 10.68 12.22 -0.01
N LEU A 121 11.74 12.89 -0.49
CA LEU A 121 12.29 14.10 0.13
C LEU A 121 11.43 15.35 -0.14
N GLU A 122 10.89 15.47 -1.35
CA GLU A 122 9.98 16.57 -1.73
C GLU A 122 8.72 16.64 -0.82
N ASP A 123 8.31 15.49 -0.25
CA ASP A 123 7.23 15.42 0.75
C ASP A 123 7.57 16.22 2.02
N GLU A 124 8.82 16.09 2.49
CA GLU A 124 9.29 16.67 3.75
C GLU A 124 9.47 18.18 3.62
N GLU A 125 9.93 18.65 2.45
CA GLU A 125 10.06 20.07 2.16
C GLU A 125 8.67 20.74 2.06
N SER A 126 7.72 20.08 1.39
CA SER A 126 6.34 20.56 1.31
C SER A 126 5.67 20.60 2.69
N ALA A 127 5.85 19.55 3.51
CA ALA A 127 5.29 19.50 4.86
C ALA A 127 5.96 20.48 5.85
N SER A 128 7.25 20.82 5.65
CA SER A 128 7.95 21.78 6.52
C SER A 128 7.70 23.25 6.13
N GLY A 129 7.29 23.53 4.89
CA GLY A 129 6.87 24.85 4.44
C GLY A 129 5.51 25.29 4.99
N GLU A 130 4.59 24.36 5.20
CA GLU A 130 3.21 24.64 5.61
C GLU A 130 3.07 25.12 7.08
N TRP A 131 4.09 24.88 7.92
CA TRP A 131 4.13 25.33 9.32
C TRP A 131 4.87 26.64 9.53
N ARG A 132 5.52 27.21 8.50
CA ARG A 132 6.30 28.46 8.61
C ARG A 132 5.50 29.73 8.34
N SER A 133 4.20 29.64 8.00
CA SER A 133 3.39 30.82 7.63
C SER A 133 2.33 31.23 8.66
N VAL A 134 2.41 30.78 9.92
CA VAL A 134 1.53 31.28 11.00
C VAL A 134 2.36 31.61 12.23
N THR A 135 3.09 32.72 12.23
CA THR A 135 3.55 33.42 13.44
C THR A 135 4.00 34.85 13.09
N ASP A 136 3.05 35.80 13.13
CA ASP A 136 3.16 37.22 13.55
C ASP A 136 1.85 37.92 13.10
N GLU A 137 1.11 38.74 13.84
CA GLU A 137 1.34 39.50 15.07
C GLU A 137 0.04 39.60 15.89
N GLY A 138 0.13 39.70 17.21
CA GLY A 138 -1.01 40.02 18.09
C GLY A 138 -0.63 40.06 19.58
N ALA A 139 -0.17 41.21 20.04
CA ALA A 139 0.41 41.53 21.34
C ALA A 139 -0.38 41.05 22.61
N PRO A 140 0.30 40.95 23.79
CA PRO A 140 -0.30 40.43 25.02
C PRO A 140 -1.02 41.52 25.83
N ALA A 141 -2.28 41.28 26.18
CA ALA A 141 -3.00 42.09 27.18
C ALA A 141 -2.93 41.42 28.56
N ARG A 142 -2.32 42.16 29.48
CA ARG A 142 -2.13 41.89 30.90
C ARG A 142 -3.38 42.33 31.66
N ILE A 143 -4.05 41.45 32.40
CA ILE A 143 -5.03 41.83 33.43
C ILE A 143 -4.79 40.99 34.69
N GLU A 144 -4.69 41.69 35.81
CA GLU A 144 -4.37 41.21 37.15
C GLU A 144 -5.58 40.60 37.88
N ASP A 145 -5.22 39.66 38.76
CA ASP A 145 -5.74 39.21 40.06
C ASP A 145 -7.06 39.76 40.64
N GLY A 146 -7.82 38.87 41.31
CA GLY A 146 -9.01 39.22 42.11
C GLY A 146 -9.87 38.02 42.55
N THR A 147 -10.00 37.84 43.85
CA THR A 147 -10.29 36.62 44.62
C THR A 147 -11.79 36.27 44.83
N THR A 148 -12.04 34.98 45.15
CA THR A 148 -13.10 34.41 46.04
C THR A 148 -14.49 34.09 45.46
N SER A 149 -14.85 32.80 45.42
CA SER A 149 -15.87 32.15 46.30
C SER A 149 -16.33 30.78 45.78
N ARG A 150 -16.32 29.76 46.67
CA ARG A 150 -17.01 28.45 46.55
C ARG A 150 -18.53 28.63 46.70
N PRO A 151 -19.35 27.66 46.25
CA PRO A 151 -19.81 26.56 47.12
C PRO A 151 -19.73 25.19 46.41
N ASP A 152 -19.32 24.07 47.01
CA ASP A 152 -19.91 23.23 48.05
C ASP A 152 -21.13 22.35 47.64
N ILE A 153 -20.93 21.02 47.83
CA ILE A 153 -21.91 19.94 48.09
C ILE A 153 -22.60 19.37 46.81
N GLN A 154 -22.65 18.07 46.49
CA GLN A 154 -22.77 16.83 47.29
C GLN A 154 -22.33 15.61 46.43
N GLY A 155 -21.60 14.66 47.00
CA GLY A 155 -21.57 13.28 46.50
C GLY A 155 -22.61 12.41 47.23
N PRO A 156 -22.76 11.15 46.81
CA PRO A 156 -22.90 10.09 47.80
C PRO A 156 -21.83 9.01 47.60
N SER A 157 -21.27 8.64 48.75
CA SER A 157 -20.34 7.55 49.00
C SER A 157 -21.05 6.21 49.11
N SER A 158 -20.22 5.16 49.05
CA SER A 158 -20.25 3.94 49.89
C SER A 158 -21.44 2.97 49.75
N GLY A 159 -21.23 1.66 49.63
CA GLY A 159 -20.00 0.88 49.73
C GLY A 159 -20.30 -0.61 49.86
N THR A 160 -19.20 -1.36 50.04
CA THR A 160 -19.04 -2.68 50.72
C THR A 160 -19.76 -3.89 50.12
N ASP A 161 -19.25 -5.13 50.09
CA ASP A 161 -17.94 -5.79 50.30
C ASP A 161 -18.18 -7.29 49.94
N ASP A 162 -17.09 -8.07 49.91
CA ASP A 162 -16.97 -9.55 49.98
C ASP A 162 -17.33 -10.40 48.73
N GLU A 163 -16.44 -11.20 48.11
CA GLU A 163 -15.42 -12.22 48.47
C GLU A 163 -15.93 -13.68 48.41
N LEU A 164 -15.08 -14.55 47.81
CA LEU A 164 -14.96 -16.02 47.90
C LEU A 164 -15.64 -16.96 46.88
N ALA A 165 -14.80 -17.41 45.93
CA ALA A 165 -14.30 -18.77 45.68
C ALA A 165 -15.17 -20.06 45.83
N GLY A 166 -14.95 -20.99 44.88
CA GLY A 166 -15.20 -22.45 44.96
C GLY A 166 -16.33 -22.93 44.05
N GLU A 167 -16.34 -24.09 43.38
CA GLU A 167 -15.41 -25.19 43.04
C GLU A 167 -16.24 -26.17 42.16
N ARG A 168 -15.57 -26.93 41.26
CA ARG A 168 -15.95 -28.30 40.74
C ARG A 168 -17.14 -28.46 39.77
N LYS A 169 -16.89 -28.92 38.54
CA LYS A 169 -16.78 -30.32 38.00
C LYS A 169 -18.14 -30.98 37.75
N ASP A 170 -18.42 -31.35 36.49
CA ASP A 170 -18.76 -32.75 36.14
C ASP A 170 -18.70 -32.99 34.62
N GLU A 171 -18.46 -34.25 34.32
CA GLU A 171 -17.95 -34.90 33.11
C GLU A 171 -19.04 -35.72 32.38
N LEU A 172 -18.77 -36.08 31.11
CA LEU A 172 -19.26 -37.24 30.32
C LEU A 172 -20.74 -37.18 29.84
N THR A 173 -21.12 -37.60 28.63
CA THR A 173 -20.86 -38.86 27.87
C THR A 173 -21.13 -38.61 26.37
N ASP A 174 -20.25 -39.02 25.44
CA ASP A 174 -20.21 -40.31 24.71
C ASP A 174 -21.41 -40.65 23.78
N ASP A 175 -21.11 -40.74 22.48
CA ASP A 175 -21.22 -41.93 21.62
C ASP A 175 -22.10 -41.90 20.33
N ALA A 176 -21.59 -42.68 19.36
CA ALA A 176 -22.14 -43.21 18.10
C ALA A 176 -22.33 -42.20 16.93
N GLY A 177 -21.63 -42.33 15.79
CA GLY A 177 -21.61 -43.46 14.84
C GLY A 177 -22.43 -43.02 13.60
N ASP A 178 -22.24 -43.42 12.35
CA ASP A 178 -21.32 -44.24 11.59
C ASP A 178 -21.62 -43.92 10.09
N GLU A 179 -20.74 -44.36 9.19
CA GLU A 179 -20.98 -44.74 7.80
C GLU A 179 -21.45 -43.78 6.67
N ALA A 180 -20.52 -43.67 5.70
CA ALA A 180 -20.65 -44.08 4.29
C ALA A 180 -21.58 -43.35 3.29
N ALA A 181 -20.90 -42.66 2.36
CA ALA A 181 -20.92 -42.87 0.90
C ALA A 181 -22.22 -42.82 0.08
N ALA A 182 -22.09 -42.05 -1.01
CA ALA A 182 -22.56 -42.30 -2.38
C ALA A 182 -23.79 -41.53 -2.90
N SER A 183 -23.46 -40.65 -3.86
CA SER A 183 -24.09 -40.43 -5.17
C SER A 183 -25.53 -39.90 -5.26
N GLY A 184 -25.69 -38.84 -6.08
CA GLY A 184 -26.91 -38.65 -6.87
C GLY A 184 -27.43 -37.21 -6.98
N GLU A 185 -26.77 -36.36 -7.75
CA GLU A 185 -27.47 -35.30 -8.51
C GLU A 185 -28.17 -35.91 -9.74
N PRO A 186 -29.03 -35.19 -10.49
CA PRO A 186 -29.63 -33.86 -10.28
C PRO A 186 -31.17 -33.91 -10.47
N LEU A 187 -31.89 -32.77 -10.42
CA LEU A 187 -32.95 -32.44 -11.40
C LEU A 187 -33.59 -31.04 -11.15
N LYS A 188 -33.53 -30.25 -12.23
CA LYS A 188 -34.56 -29.36 -12.82
C LYS A 188 -35.01 -28.05 -12.16
N ALA A 189 -34.71 -27.01 -12.94
CA ALA A 189 -35.37 -25.71 -13.05
C ALA A 189 -36.89 -25.78 -13.26
N THR A 190 -37.59 -24.79 -12.72
CA THR A 190 -38.83 -24.25 -13.30
C THR A 190 -38.82 -22.73 -13.31
N ASN A 191 -39.12 -22.22 -14.50
CA ASN A 191 -39.49 -20.86 -14.86
C ASN A 191 -40.63 -20.32 -13.99
N ASN A 192 -40.65 -19.02 -13.72
CA ASN A 192 -41.90 -18.29 -13.94
C ASN A 192 -41.67 -16.84 -14.39
N LYS A 193 -42.25 -16.56 -15.55
CA LYS A 193 -42.26 -15.33 -16.31
C LYS A 193 -43.70 -14.82 -16.23
N HIS A 194 -43.94 -13.62 -15.73
CA HIS A 194 -45.15 -12.85 -16.08
C HIS A 194 -44.78 -11.40 -16.37
N LYS A 195 -45.18 -10.99 -17.59
CA LYS A 195 -45.21 -9.63 -18.13
C LYS A 195 -46.52 -8.95 -17.72
N ASN A 196 -46.49 -7.63 -17.55
CA ASN A 196 -47.26 -6.64 -18.33
C ASN A 196 -47.01 -5.23 -17.72
N THR A 197 -46.48 -4.25 -18.47
CA THR A 197 -47.18 -3.23 -19.31
C THR A 197 -48.21 -2.45 -18.48
N ASP A 198 -48.31 -1.12 -18.46
CA ASP A 198 -47.93 -0.07 -19.41
C ASP A 198 -48.32 1.31 -18.78
N LEU A 199 -47.96 2.42 -19.45
CA LEU A 199 -48.53 3.79 -19.36
C LEU A 199 -47.91 4.87 -18.44
N LEU A 200 -46.95 5.60 -19.04
CA LEU A 200 -46.98 7.02 -19.45
C LEU A 200 -47.42 8.19 -18.51
N SER A 201 -46.65 9.28 -18.68
CA SER A 201 -46.93 10.72 -18.46
C SER A 201 -46.71 11.24 -17.03
N SER A 202 -46.06 12.39 -16.76
CA SER A 202 -45.68 13.55 -17.59
C SER A 202 -44.67 14.43 -16.83
N ASN A 203 -43.97 15.27 -17.60
CA ASN A 203 -43.11 16.42 -17.27
C ASN A 203 -43.38 17.16 -15.96
N ASP A 204 -42.32 17.70 -15.35
CA ASP A 204 -42.22 19.15 -15.11
C ASP A 204 -40.75 19.60 -15.10
N ALA A 205 -40.52 20.76 -15.71
CA ALA A 205 -39.25 21.43 -15.87
C ALA A 205 -38.96 22.32 -14.65
N ASP A 206 -37.69 22.46 -14.29
CA ASP A 206 -37.19 23.68 -13.66
C ASP A 206 -35.76 23.95 -14.13
N THR A 207 -35.60 25.15 -14.68
CA THR A 207 -34.37 25.71 -15.20
C THR A 207 -33.92 26.84 -14.27
N ASP A 208 -32.65 26.77 -13.90
CA ASP A 208 -31.71 27.88 -13.73
C ASP A 208 -31.63 28.72 -12.44
N LEU A 209 -30.34 28.98 -12.11
CA LEU A 209 -29.73 30.09 -11.38
C LEU A 209 -29.63 30.00 -9.86
N ASP A 210 -28.47 29.57 -9.36
CA ASP A 210 -27.43 30.49 -8.86
C ASP A 210 -26.42 29.71 -7.99
N ALA A 211 -25.26 29.39 -8.58
CA ALA A 211 -24.10 29.00 -7.81
C ALA A 211 -22.86 29.43 -8.61
N THR A 212 -22.56 30.72 -8.51
CA THR A 212 -21.21 31.24 -8.74
C THR A 212 -20.28 30.57 -7.73
N ILE A 213 -19.85 29.33 -8.02
CA ILE A 213 -18.71 28.72 -7.39
C ILE A 213 -17.50 29.36 -8.06
N THR A 214 -16.93 30.32 -7.33
CA THR A 214 -15.57 30.80 -7.52
C THR A 214 -14.68 29.61 -7.80
N ALA A 215 -14.34 29.41 -9.07
CA ALA A 215 -13.31 28.47 -9.47
C ALA A 215 -12.00 28.95 -8.85
N THR A 216 -11.67 28.43 -7.67
CA THR A 216 -10.26 28.21 -7.32
C THR A 216 -9.65 27.52 -8.52
N SER A 217 -8.71 28.17 -9.17
CA SER A 217 -7.92 27.68 -10.29
C SER A 217 -7.24 26.37 -9.88
N SER A 218 -7.94 25.25 -10.01
CA SER A 218 -7.29 23.96 -10.06
C SER A 218 -6.62 23.90 -11.42
N ASP A 219 -5.32 24.14 -11.45
CA ASP A 219 -4.46 23.68 -12.54
C ASP A 219 -4.84 22.23 -12.81
N THR A 220 -5.61 22.02 -13.87
CA THR A 220 -6.15 20.70 -14.21
C THR A 220 -4.98 19.94 -14.80
N THR A 221 -4.18 19.32 -13.93
CA THR A 221 -2.97 18.61 -14.31
C THR A 221 -3.34 17.54 -15.34
N GLN A 222 -2.92 17.73 -16.59
CA GLN A 222 -3.27 16.84 -17.68
C GLN A 222 -2.23 15.71 -17.76
N TYR A 223 -2.72 14.48 -17.84
CA TYR A 223 -1.87 13.30 -17.98
C TYR A 223 -1.98 12.72 -19.39
N ARG A 224 -0.87 12.20 -19.91
CA ARG A 224 -0.81 11.45 -21.19
C ARG A 224 -1.68 10.19 -21.12
N ARG A 225 -1.72 9.56 -19.94
CA ARG A 225 -2.56 8.42 -19.58
C ARG A 225 -2.95 8.49 -18.11
N PRO A 226 -4.06 7.86 -17.69
CA PRO A 226 -4.40 7.78 -16.27
C PRO A 226 -3.28 7.09 -15.47
N PRO A 227 -2.82 7.70 -14.36
CA PRO A 227 -1.84 7.08 -13.47
C PRO A 227 -2.30 5.70 -12.97
N PRO A 228 -1.41 4.70 -12.94
CA PRO A 228 -1.77 3.36 -12.52
C PRO A 228 -1.98 3.28 -11.01
N VAL A 229 -2.67 2.22 -10.56
CA VAL A 229 -2.60 1.81 -9.15
C VAL A 229 -1.15 1.41 -8.84
N VAL A 230 -0.64 1.90 -7.72
CA VAL A 230 0.69 1.54 -7.22
C VAL A 230 0.58 0.54 -6.08
N TYR A 231 1.52 -0.38 -6.03
CA TYR A 231 1.57 -1.49 -5.07
C TYR A 231 2.80 -1.36 -4.16
N GLY A 232 2.66 -1.76 -2.90
CA GLY A 232 3.75 -1.84 -1.95
C GLY A 232 3.78 -3.20 -1.28
N LEU A 233 4.93 -3.86 -1.31
CA LEU A 233 5.23 -5.04 -0.52
C LEU A 233 6.26 -4.63 0.54
N PHE A 234 5.79 -4.45 1.77
CA PHE A 234 6.65 -4.05 2.89
C PHE A 234 6.97 -5.25 3.76
N ILE A 235 8.25 -5.51 3.98
CA ILE A 235 8.73 -6.68 4.71
C ILE A 235 9.07 -6.25 6.13
N LEU A 236 8.39 -6.81 7.11
CA LEU A 236 8.68 -6.61 8.53
C LEU A 236 8.97 -7.99 9.16
N ARG A 237 10.23 -8.20 9.58
CA ARG A 237 10.72 -9.51 10.06
C ARG A 237 10.47 -10.64 9.04
N THR A 238 9.42 -11.41 9.24
CA THR A 238 9.02 -12.56 8.41
C THR A 238 7.66 -12.36 7.74
N SER A 239 7.05 -11.19 7.90
CA SER A 239 5.77 -10.84 7.30
C SER A 239 5.96 -9.90 6.11
N VAL A 240 5.08 -9.99 5.12
CA VAL A 240 4.98 -9.06 4.01
C VAL A 240 3.60 -8.44 3.98
N PHE A 241 3.53 -7.12 4.05
CA PHE A 241 2.30 -6.33 4.00
C PHE A 241 2.08 -5.85 2.57
N LEU A 242 0.91 -6.14 2.01
CA LEU A 242 0.47 -5.66 0.70
C LEU A 242 -0.39 -4.41 0.87
N LEU A 243 0.11 -3.29 0.34
CA LEU A 243 -0.57 -2.00 0.32
C LEU A 243 -0.80 -1.54 -1.13
N THR A 244 -1.81 -0.72 -1.36
CA THR A 244 -2.03 -0.05 -2.66
C THR A 244 -2.43 1.41 -2.49
N VAL A 245 -2.10 2.22 -3.49
CA VAL A 245 -2.63 3.58 -3.66
C VAL A 245 -3.10 3.76 -5.09
N ASP A 246 -4.27 4.34 -5.26
CA ASP A 246 -4.78 4.77 -6.55
C ASP A 246 -4.17 6.13 -6.89
N ALA A 247 -3.12 6.15 -7.73
CA ALA A 247 -2.37 7.37 -8.03
C ALA A 247 -3.20 8.39 -8.83
N ALA A 248 -4.30 7.99 -9.47
CA ALA A 248 -5.17 8.89 -10.20
C ALA A 248 -5.99 9.81 -9.27
N LYS A 249 -6.12 9.47 -7.99
CA LYS A 249 -6.88 10.25 -6.99
C LYS A 249 -6.11 11.41 -6.36
N GLY A 250 -4.86 11.67 -6.77
CA GLY A 250 -4.05 12.78 -6.27
C GLY A 250 -3.38 12.53 -4.92
N GLU A 251 -2.98 13.59 -4.22
CA GLU A 251 -2.19 13.49 -2.96
C GLU A 251 -2.99 12.92 -1.78
N THR A 252 -4.30 13.16 -1.76
CA THR A 252 -5.20 12.69 -0.69
C THR A 252 -5.65 11.25 -0.90
N ALA A 253 -5.09 10.54 -1.89
CA ALA A 253 -5.42 9.16 -2.17
C ALA A 253 -5.17 8.26 -0.94
N TYR A 254 -6.20 7.49 -0.59
CA TYR A 254 -6.14 6.58 0.54
C TYR A 254 -5.13 5.45 0.30
N VAL A 255 -4.25 5.23 1.29
CA VAL A 255 -3.33 4.09 1.31
C VAL A 255 -4.06 2.90 1.87
N SER A 256 -4.47 1.97 1.00
CA SER A 256 -5.22 0.79 1.40
C SER A 256 -4.30 -0.35 1.77
N PHE A 257 -4.45 -0.88 2.98
CA PHE A 257 -3.91 -2.18 3.37
C PHE A 257 -4.83 -3.29 2.90
N HIS A 258 -4.27 -4.37 2.35
CA HIS A 258 -5.05 -5.53 1.87
C HIS A 258 -4.86 -6.75 2.74
N VAL A 259 -3.60 -7.17 2.91
CA VAL A 259 -3.26 -8.44 3.55
C VAL A 259 -1.83 -8.42 4.04
N ASP A 260 -1.57 -9.12 5.15
CA ASP A 260 -0.23 -9.51 5.58
C ASP A 260 0.00 -11.01 5.38
N VAL A 261 1.21 -11.34 4.97
CA VAL A 261 1.60 -12.70 4.55
C VAL A 261 2.78 -13.15 5.41
N HIS A 262 2.60 -14.21 6.19
CA HIS A 262 3.62 -14.67 7.14
C HIS A 262 4.46 -15.84 6.59
N PHE A 263 5.73 -15.58 6.25
CA PHE A 263 6.64 -16.55 5.61
C PHE A 263 7.19 -17.64 6.56
N MET A 264 6.82 -17.66 7.85
CA MET A 264 7.12 -18.81 8.71
C MET A 264 6.01 -19.86 8.73
N ASP A 265 4.80 -19.53 8.26
CA ASP A 265 3.70 -20.49 8.27
C ASP A 265 3.94 -21.57 7.20
N ARG A 266 4.10 -22.81 7.66
CA ARG A 266 4.41 -23.96 6.79
C ARG A 266 3.27 -24.26 5.82
N GLN A 267 2.03 -24.10 6.24
CA GLN A 267 0.87 -24.50 5.45
C GLN A 267 0.48 -23.45 4.42
N GLN A 268 1.01 -22.23 4.55
CA GLN A 268 0.69 -21.10 3.68
C GLN A 268 1.70 -20.89 2.55
N SER A 269 2.66 -21.80 2.30
CA SER A 269 3.70 -21.58 1.29
C SER A 269 3.15 -21.24 -0.12
N VAL A 270 2.11 -21.97 -0.56
CA VAL A 270 1.45 -21.73 -1.84
C VAL A 270 0.63 -20.44 -1.81
N TRP A 271 -0.09 -20.19 -0.71
CA TRP A 271 -0.88 -18.97 -0.53
C TRP A 271 0.01 -17.72 -0.54
N ASN A 272 1.08 -17.73 0.26
CA ASN A 272 2.09 -16.67 0.32
C ASN A 272 2.64 -16.33 -1.05
N ALA A 273 3.00 -17.36 -1.82
CA ALA A 273 3.51 -17.19 -3.17
C ALA A 273 2.44 -16.62 -4.12
N LEU A 274 1.21 -17.11 -4.04
CA LEU A 274 0.11 -16.64 -4.88
C LEU A 274 -0.25 -15.17 -4.58
N THR A 275 -0.31 -14.77 -3.31
CA THR A 275 -0.60 -13.38 -2.91
C THR A 275 0.44 -12.42 -3.49
N VAL A 276 1.73 -12.74 -3.35
CA VAL A 276 2.81 -11.92 -3.94
C VAL A 276 2.74 -11.94 -5.46
N ALA A 277 2.53 -13.12 -6.06
CA ALA A 277 2.51 -13.27 -7.51
C ALA A 277 1.37 -12.50 -8.15
N VAL A 278 0.17 -12.50 -7.57
CA VAL A 278 -0.99 -11.74 -8.07
C VAL A 278 -0.67 -10.24 -8.08
N ALA A 279 -0.16 -9.68 -6.98
CA ALA A 279 0.20 -8.27 -6.93
C ALA A 279 1.26 -7.89 -7.98
N VAL A 280 2.28 -8.73 -8.14
CA VAL A 280 3.35 -8.51 -9.14
C VAL A 280 2.82 -8.63 -10.57
N CYS A 281 1.95 -9.61 -10.87
CA CYS A 281 1.38 -9.78 -12.20
C CYS A 281 0.45 -8.61 -12.56
N LEU A 282 -0.38 -8.14 -11.62
CA LEU A 282 -1.21 -6.95 -11.84
C LEU A 282 -0.36 -5.71 -12.11
N ALA A 283 0.71 -5.51 -11.33
CA ALA A 283 1.67 -4.44 -11.56
C ALA A 283 2.34 -4.55 -12.94
N ARG A 284 2.75 -5.76 -13.35
CA ARG A 284 3.35 -6.06 -14.66
C ARG A 284 2.40 -5.74 -15.81
N ASP A 285 1.16 -6.22 -15.75
CA ASP A 285 0.19 -6.08 -16.84
C ASP A 285 -0.10 -4.60 -17.12
N GLU A 286 -0.13 -3.81 -16.05
CA GLU A 286 -0.33 -2.37 -16.11
C GLU A 286 0.87 -1.63 -16.75
N LEU A 287 2.11 -2.08 -16.49
CA LEU A 287 3.30 -1.56 -17.18
C LEU A 287 3.37 -2.04 -18.63
N MET A 288 2.98 -3.29 -18.92
CA MET A 288 2.94 -3.86 -20.26
C MET A 288 2.01 -3.08 -21.18
N ALA A 289 0.82 -2.69 -20.69
CA ALA A 289 -0.12 -1.86 -21.43
C ALA A 289 0.43 -0.46 -21.78
N ARG A 290 1.51 -0.03 -21.12
CA ARG A 290 2.17 1.28 -21.26
C ARG A 290 3.59 1.19 -21.82
N ALA A 291 4.02 0.02 -22.29
CA ALA A 291 5.38 -0.18 -22.77
C ALA A 291 5.80 0.81 -23.88
N ALA A 292 4.83 1.28 -24.68
CA ALA A 292 5.06 2.28 -25.72
C ALA A 292 5.47 3.68 -25.19
N ASP A 293 5.22 3.97 -23.92
CA ASP A 293 5.58 5.26 -23.29
C ASP A 293 6.99 5.23 -22.67
N PHE A 294 7.67 4.08 -22.69
CA PHE A 294 9.00 3.92 -22.09
C PHE A 294 10.12 4.15 -23.10
N GLU A 295 11.24 4.69 -22.61
CA GLU A 295 12.43 4.95 -23.40
C GLU A 295 13.33 3.70 -23.39
N PRO A 296 14.14 3.40 -24.43
CA PRO A 296 15.14 2.33 -24.33
C PRO A 296 16.14 2.68 -23.21
N ALA A 297 16.56 1.68 -22.42
CA ALA A 297 17.62 1.91 -21.44
C ALA A 297 18.91 2.27 -22.18
N ASP A 298 19.69 3.22 -21.63
CA ASP A 298 20.99 3.59 -22.18
C ASP A 298 21.84 2.32 -22.31
N ALA A 299 22.22 1.97 -23.54
CA ALA A 299 23.13 0.86 -23.77
C ALA A 299 24.43 1.20 -23.03
N VAL A 300 24.80 0.37 -22.06
CA VAL A 300 26.15 0.42 -21.50
C VAL A 300 27.07 0.13 -22.68
N VAL A 301 27.68 1.19 -23.23
CA VAL A 301 28.78 1.05 -24.17
C VAL A 301 29.85 0.33 -23.37
N GLU A 302 29.92 -1.00 -23.51
CA GLU A 302 31.08 -1.79 -23.13
C GLU A 302 32.24 -1.16 -23.90
N SER A 303 32.97 -0.27 -23.22
CA SER A 303 34.23 0.25 -23.72
C SER A 303 35.18 -0.94 -23.69
N ASP A 304 35.38 -1.54 -24.85
CA ASP A 304 36.42 -2.55 -25.07
C ASP A 304 37.76 -1.96 -24.59
N PRO A 305 38.42 -2.57 -23.59
CA PRO A 305 39.64 -2.03 -23.01
C PRO A 305 40.90 -2.28 -23.86
N ASP A 306 40.76 -2.52 -25.17
CA ASP A 306 41.87 -2.88 -26.08
C ASP A 306 41.94 -2.03 -27.37
N ALA A 307 41.47 -0.77 -27.35
CA ALA A 307 41.60 0.18 -28.48
C ALA A 307 42.65 1.28 -28.25
#